data_AF-A0A348B177-F1
#
_entry.id   AF-A0A348B177-F1
#
_cell.length_a   1.000
_cell.length_b   1.000
_cell.length_c   1.000
_cell.angle_alpha   90.00
_cell.angle_beta   90.00
_cell.angle_gamma   90.00
#
_symmetry.space_group_name_H-M   'P 1'
#
loop_
_entity.id
_entity.type
_entity.pdbx_description
1 polymer ?
#
loop_
_entity_poly.entity_id
_entity_poly.type
_entity_poly.pdbx_seq_one_letter_code
_entity_poly.pdbx_strand_id
1 'polypeptide(L)'
;MEIRPFIREIDDFCGNRSPWIVTREEEELPSYGKRPEERSLSEALKNSILIIDKPPGPTSHEVAHWIKVLLGVKKAGHGGTLEPS
;
A
#
# COMPACT_ATOMS: atom_id res chain seq x y z
N MET A 1 -18.47 -17.11 -4.19
CA MET A 1 -18.03 -15.91 -3.41
C MET A 1 -17.98 -14.70 -4.34
N GLU A 2 -18.50 -13.53 -3.95
CA GLU A 2 -18.51 -12.34 -4.83
C GLU A 2 -17.11 -11.68 -4.91
N ILE A 3 -16.73 -11.18 -6.10
CA ILE A 3 -15.50 -10.40 -6.27
C ILE A 3 -15.61 -9.12 -5.43
N ARG A 4 -14.69 -9.00 -4.49
CA ARG A 4 -14.69 -7.97 -3.44
C ARG A 4 -14.63 -6.54 -4.03
N PRO A 5 -15.28 -5.55 -3.38
CA PRO A 5 -15.28 -4.16 -3.83
C PRO A 5 -13.89 -3.59 -4.09
N PHE A 6 -12.93 -3.84 -3.18
CA PHE A 6 -11.53 -3.41 -3.34
C PHE A 6 -10.88 -3.82 -4.67
N ILE A 7 -11.15 -5.05 -5.14
CA ILE A 7 -10.60 -5.53 -6.41
C ILE A 7 -11.23 -4.78 -7.59
N ARG A 8 -12.55 -4.54 -7.53
CA ARG A 8 -13.25 -3.76 -8.56
C ARG A 8 -12.78 -2.30 -8.58
N GLU A 9 -12.53 -1.70 -7.43
CA GLU A 9 -11.97 -0.35 -7.32
C GLU A 9 -10.59 -0.26 -8.00
N ILE A 10 -9.74 -1.27 -7.82
CA ILE A 10 -8.45 -1.35 -8.52
C ILE A 10 -8.66 -1.44 -10.03
N ASP A 11 -9.58 -2.29 -10.49
CA ASP A 11 -9.87 -2.41 -11.92
C ASP A 11 -10.34 -1.09 -12.52
N ASP A 12 -11.27 -0.42 -11.85
CA ASP A 12 -11.79 0.86 -12.30
C ASP A 12 -10.70 1.94 -12.33
N PHE A 13 -9.86 2.00 -11.29
CA PHE A 13 -8.71 2.90 -11.25
C PHE A 13 -7.73 2.63 -12.39
N CYS A 14 -7.47 1.36 -12.70
CA CYS A 14 -6.56 0.96 -13.77
C CYS A 14 -7.20 0.98 -15.16
N GLY A 15 -8.51 1.25 -15.26
CA GLY A 15 -9.27 1.12 -16.51
C GLY A 15 -9.38 -0.31 -17.03
N ASN A 16 -9.17 -1.32 -16.18
CA ASN A 16 -9.32 -2.72 -16.55
C ASN A 16 -10.81 -3.07 -16.70
N ARG A 17 -11.18 -3.63 -17.85
CA ARG A 17 -12.56 -4.08 -18.17
C ARG A 17 -12.67 -5.59 -18.30
N SER A 18 -11.57 -6.31 -18.13
CA SER A 18 -11.57 -7.77 -18.23
C SER A 18 -12.41 -8.36 -17.11
N PRO A 19 -13.35 -9.26 -17.40
CA PRO A 19 -14.13 -9.90 -16.35
C PRO A 19 -13.25 -10.86 -15.57
N TRP A 20 -13.38 -10.84 -14.25
CA TRP A 20 -12.82 -11.89 -13.40
C TRP A 20 -13.56 -13.20 -13.64
N ILE A 21 -12.82 -14.27 -13.88
CA ILE A 21 -13.34 -15.62 -14.02
C ILE A 21 -12.98 -16.39 -12.75
N VAL A 22 -13.99 -16.76 -11.96
CA VAL A 22 -13.80 -17.59 -10.77
C VAL A 22 -13.60 -19.02 -11.24
N THR A 23 -12.37 -19.53 -11.10
CA THR A 23 -12.02 -20.89 -11.52
C THR A 23 -12.35 -21.92 -10.45
N ARG A 24 -12.29 -21.53 -9.17
CA ARG A 24 -12.61 -22.34 -8.00
C ARG A 24 -13.16 -21.45 -6.89
N GLU A 25 -14.12 -21.99 -6.15
CA GLU A 25 -14.62 -21.35 -4.93
C GLU A 25 -14.00 -22.05 -3.72
N GLU A 26 -13.41 -21.26 -2.83
CA GLU A 26 -12.86 -21.72 -1.55
C GLU A 26 -13.37 -20.82 -0.42
N GLU A 27 -13.47 -21.38 0.78
CA GLU A 27 -13.85 -20.63 1.97
C GLU A 27 -12.66 -19.89 2.54
N GLU A 28 -12.88 -18.64 2.93
CA GLU A 28 -11.89 -17.85 3.65
C GLU A 28 -11.69 -18.45 5.05
N LEU A 29 -10.45 -18.70 5.44
CA LEU A 29 -10.11 -19.07 6.81
C LEU A 29 -9.96 -17.79 7.65
N PRO A 30 -10.92 -17.44 8.53
CA PRO A 30 -10.92 -16.15 9.24
C PRO A 30 -9.75 -16.00 10.22
N SER A 31 -9.07 -17.09 10.54
CA SER A 31 -7.91 -17.12 11.42
C SER A 31 -6.62 -16.60 10.75
N TYR A 32 -6.60 -16.39 9.43
CA TYR A 32 -5.40 -15.98 8.70
C TYR A 32 -5.59 -14.70 7.90
N GLY A 33 -4.65 -13.77 8.07
CA GLY A 33 -4.65 -12.49 7.38
C GLY A 33 -5.76 -11.55 7.87
N LYS A 34 -5.76 -10.33 7.32
CA LYS A 34 -6.79 -9.31 7.53
C LYS A 34 -6.97 -8.54 6.24
N ARG A 35 -8.21 -8.15 5.95
CA ARG A 35 -8.50 -7.24 4.85
C ARG A 35 -7.80 -5.90 5.11
N PRO A 36 -7.38 -5.14 4.08
CA PRO A 36 -6.72 -3.84 4.27
C PRO A 36 -7.45 -2.92 5.26
N GLU A 37 -8.78 -2.85 5.16
CA GLU A 37 -9.68 -2.05 5.99
C GLU A 37 -9.84 -2.57 7.44
N GLU A 38 -9.48 -3.81 7.71
CA GLU A 38 -9.58 -4.46 9.03
C GLU A 38 -8.24 -4.44 9.79
N ARG A 39 -7.16 -3.97 9.15
CA ARG A 39 -5.83 -3.91 9.78
C ARG A 39 -5.82 -2.89 10.91
N SER A 40 -5.22 -3.28 12.04
CA SER A 40 -4.85 -2.31 13.08
C SER A 40 -3.88 -1.28 12.51
N LEU A 41 -3.77 -0.11 13.16
CA LEU A 41 -2.84 0.93 12.74
C LEU A 41 -1.40 0.44 12.59
N SER A 42 -0.93 -0.42 13.49
CA SER A 42 0.41 -1.00 13.42
C SER A 42 0.59 -1.89 12.18
N GLU A 43 -0.40 -2.71 11.87
CA GLU A 43 -0.40 -3.56 10.68
C GLU A 43 -0.49 -2.73 9.40
N ALA A 44 -1.29 -1.67 9.40
CA ALA A 44 -1.40 -0.75 8.28
C ALA A 44 -0.06 -0.05 8.01
N LEU A 45 0.55 0.55 9.03
CA LEU A 45 1.87 1.22 8.93
C LEU A 45 2.97 0.27 8.43
N LYS A 46 2.95 -0.99 8.86
CA LYS A 46 3.94 -1.98 8.42
C LYS A 46 3.79 -2.35 6.93
N ASN A 47 2.59 -2.20 6.37
CA ASN A 47 2.23 -2.61 5.01
C ASN A 47 1.71 -1.43 4.16
N SER A 48 2.17 -0.21 4.44
CA SER A 48 1.70 1.01 3.77
C SER A 48 2.67 1.53 2.71
N ILE A 49 2.11 2.25 1.73
CA ILE A 49 2.83 3.17 0.85
C ILE A 49 2.43 4.58 1.28
N LEU A 50 3.41 5.47 1.44
CA LEU A 50 3.18 6.88 1.73
C LEU A 50 3.50 7.69 0.48
N ILE A 51 2.52 8.45 0.00
CA ILE A 51 2.70 9.40 -1.09
C ILE A 51 3.10 10.73 -0.46
N ILE A 52 4.37 11.09 -0.61
CA ILE A 52 4.96 12.25 0.03
C ILE A 52 5.23 13.30 -1.04
N ASP A 53 4.71 14.50 -0.80
CA ASP A 53 5.13 15.69 -1.52
C ASP A 53 6.51 16.12 -0.99
N LYS A 54 7.58 15.74 -1.71
CA LYS A 54 8.96 15.96 -1.26
C LYS A 54 9.28 17.46 -1.34
N PRO A 55 9.65 18.14 -0.23
CA PRO A 55 10.04 19.54 -0.30
C PRO A 55 11.36 19.73 -1.09
N PRO A 56 11.60 20.93 -1.64
CA PRO A 56 12.90 21.30 -2.21
C PRO A 56 13.98 21.38 -1.12
N GLY A 57 15.22 21.03 -1.47
CA GLY A 57 16.35 21.00 -0.53
C GLY A 57 16.84 19.60 -0.13
N PRO A 58 16.06 18.77 0.60
CA PRO A 58 16.53 17.46 1.03
C PRO A 58 16.53 16.45 -0.11
N THR A 59 17.45 15.50 -0.05
CA THR A 59 17.49 14.33 -0.92
C THR A 59 16.32 13.37 -0.62
N SER A 60 15.99 12.52 -1.59
CA SER A 60 14.97 11.47 -1.40
C SER A 60 15.34 10.48 -0.27
N HIS A 61 16.64 10.21 -0.09
CA HIS A 61 17.14 9.38 1.01
C HIS A 61 16.93 10.03 2.39
N GLU A 62 17.16 11.34 2.51
CA GLU A 62 16.93 12.07 3.76
C GLU A 62 15.45 12.07 4.14
N VAL A 63 14.56 12.36 3.18
CA VAL A 63 13.11 12.33 3.44
C VAL A 63 12.65 10.93 3.86
N ALA A 64 13.12 9.87 3.19
CA ALA A 64 12.81 8.50 3.59
C ALA A 64 13.33 8.18 5.01
N HIS A 65 14.51 8.69 5.38
CA HIS A 65 15.06 8.55 6.72
C HIS A 65 14.24 9.30 7.77
N TRP A 66 13.79 10.52 7.50
CA TRP A 66 12.95 11.29 8.42
C TRP A 66 11.63 10.56 8.71
N ILE A 67 10.98 10.03 7.68
CA ILE A 67 9.75 9.25 7.83
C ILE A 67 10.00 7.99 8.66
N LYS A 68 11.12 7.30 8.43
CA LYS A 68 11.52 6.14 9.23
C LYS A 68 11.60 6.48 10.72
N VAL A 69 12.28 7.57 11.05
CA VAL A 69 12.47 8.03 12.44
C VAL A 69 11.15 8.50 13.04
N LEU A 70 10.39 9.33 12.32
CA LEU A 70 9.12 9.92 12.76
C LEU A 70 8.09 8.84 13.11
N LEU A 71 7.98 7.80 12.28
CA LEU A 71 7.00 6.72 12.48
C LEU A 71 7.56 5.56 13.31
N GLY A 72 8.82 5.63 13.76
CA GLY A 72 9.45 4.58 14.55
C GLY A 72 9.55 3.22 13.83
N VAL A 73 9.59 3.21 12.50
CA VAL A 73 9.58 1.98 11.71
C VAL A 73 10.98 1.44 11.47
N LYS A 74 11.12 0.11 11.36
CA LYS A 74 12.43 -0.54 11.17
C LYS A 74 13.05 -0.27 9.81
N LYS A 75 12.22 -0.11 8.77
CA LYS A 75 12.64 0.08 7.38
C LYS A 75 11.69 1.07 6.69
N ALA A 76 12.26 1.94 5.87
CA ALA A 76 11.55 2.78 4.91
C ALA A 76 12.44 2.93 3.67
N GLY A 77 11.84 3.13 2.50
CA GLY A 77 12.53 3.34 1.24
C GLY A 77 11.64 4.18 0.30
N HIS A 78 12.22 4.65 -0.81
CA HIS A 78 11.50 5.44 -1.82
C HIS A 78 11.50 4.71 -3.17
N GLY A 79 10.46 4.94 -3.99
CA GLY A 79 10.27 4.27 -5.27
C GLY A 79 11.11 4.83 -6.43
N GLY A 80 11.76 5.96 -6.24
CA GLY A 80 12.63 6.62 -7.21
C GLY A 80 13.24 7.89 -6.61
N THR A 81 14.38 8.33 -7.14
CA THR A 81 15.06 9.53 -6.65
C THR A 81 14.52 10.76 -7.36
N LEU A 82 13.95 11.69 -6.60
CA LEU A 82 13.70 13.06 -7.06
C LEU A 82 14.92 13.92 -6.76
N GLU A 83 15.26 14.81 -7.70
CA GLU A 83 16.37 15.74 -7.54
C GLU A 83 16.12 16.71 -6.37
N PRO A 84 17.18 17.20 -5.69
CA PRO A 84 17.05 18.10 -4.54
C PRO A 84 16.66 19.54 -4.88
N SER A 85 16.41 19.85 -6.16
CA SER A 85 16.19 21.20 -6.72
C SER A 85 15.38 22.12 -5.83
#